data_AF-A0A7S4IHG8-F1
#
_entry.id   AF-A0A7S4IHG8-F1
#
_cell.length_a   1.000
_cell.length_b   1.000
_cell.length_c   1.000
_cell.angle_alpha   90.00
_cell.angle_beta   90.00
_cell.angle_gamma   90.00
#
_symmetry.space_group_name_H-M   'P 1'
#
loop_
_entity.id
_entity.type
_entity.pdbx_description
1 polymer ?
#
loop_
_entity_poly.entity_id
_entity_poly.type
_entity_poly.pdbx_seq_one_letter_code
_entity_poly.pdbx_strand_id
1 'polypeptide(L)'
;RQIYFGKADRAIEYFSKLNFKSPMHENPADYFLDITSIDYSSPEDYNRSCDNVEELTEAWEKQKIPDNAAANQGLQGIAPDPRPSWFSQVFWIMHRETINDLRNVRFNATRFIQNFVVSFFLGWLYFRLGDDQSTISERTGLLFFTIIIISYHE
;
A
#
# COMPACT_ATOMS: atom_id res chain seq x y z
N ARG A 1 -19.72 -16.97 -2.00
CA ARG A 1 -20.09 -18.40 -1.90
C ARG A 1 -18.84 -19.21 -2.25
N GLN A 2 -18.56 -20.31 -1.56
CA GLN A 2 -17.40 -21.14 -1.89
C GLN A 2 -17.85 -22.19 -2.90
N ILE A 3 -17.13 -22.32 -4.01
CA ILE A 3 -17.47 -23.25 -5.09
C ILE A 3 -16.52 -24.43 -5.12
N TYR A 4 -15.25 -24.22 -4.75
CA TYR A 4 -14.29 -25.29 -4.63
C TYR A 4 -13.20 -24.93 -3.63
N PHE A 5 -12.70 -25.93 -2.89
CA PHE A 5 -11.50 -25.81 -2.08
C PHE A 5 -10.79 -27.14 -1.94
N GLY A 6 -9.53 -27.16 -2.36
CA GLY A 6 -8.75 -28.36 -2.41
C GLY A 6 -7.52 -28.17 -3.29
N LYS A 7 -6.89 -29.29 -3.63
CA LYS A 7 -5.74 -29.29 -4.53
C LYS A 7 -6.17 -28.99 -5.97
N ALA A 8 -5.34 -28.25 -6.69
CA ALA A 8 -5.63 -27.85 -8.08
C ALA A 8 -5.78 -29.05 -9.03
N ASP A 9 -5.06 -30.14 -8.81
CA ASP A 9 -5.15 -31.39 -9.58
C ASP A 9 -6.58 -31.97 -9.58
N ARG A 10 -7.27 -31.90 -8.45
CA ARG A 10 -8.64 -32.40 -8.27
C ARG A 10 -9.71 -31.41 -8.72
N ALA A 11 -9.36 -30.15 -8.97
CA ALA A 11 -10.32 -29.15 -9.43
C ALA A 11 -10.88 -29.54 -10.81
N ILE A 12 -10.01 -29.98 -11.72
CA ILE A 12 -10.41 -30.41 -13.08
C ILE A 12 -11.41 -31.56 -13.02
N GLU A 13 -11.16 -32.56 -12.18
CA GLU A 13 -12.07 -33.69 -11.99
C GLU A 13 -13.40 -33.26 -11.35
N TYR A 14 -13.36 -32.32 -10.40
CA TYR A 14 -14.54 -31.79 -9.73
C TYR A 14 -15.48 -31.08 -10.71
N PHE A 15 -14.97 -30.08 -11.45
CA PHE A 15 -15.76 -29.35 -12.43
C PHE A 15 -16.24 -30.25 -13.58
N SER A 16 -15.41 -31.23 -14.00
CA SER A 16 -15.80 -32.21 -15.01
C SER A 16 -16.97 -33.11 -14.58
N LYS A 17 -17.09 -33.43 -13.28
CA LYS A 17 -18.24 -34.19 -12.73
C LYS A 17 -19.54 -33.39 -12.74
N LEU A 18 -19.43 -32.07 -12.67
CA LEU A 18 -20.55 -31.12 -12.75
C LEU A 18 -20.83 -30.69 -14.20
N ASN A 19 -20.33 -31.44 -15.19
CA ASN A 19 -20.46 -31.17 -16.62
C ASN A 19 -19.75 -29.89 -17.13
N PHE A 20 -18.91 -29.25 -16.31
CA PHE A 20 -18.09 -28.11 -16.74
C PHE A 20 -16.69 -28.58 -17.12
N LYS A 21 -16.47 -28.87 -18.40
CA LYS A 21 -15.16 -29.27 -18.94
C LYS A 21 -14.46 -28.10 -19.59
N SER A 22 -13.24 -27.81 -19.14
CA SER A 22 -12.40 -26.78 -19.76
C SER A 22 -12.02 -27.17 -21.20
N PRO A 23 -12.14 -26.25 -22.17
CA PRO A 23 -11.70 -26.44 -23.55
C PRO A 23 -10.20 -26.76 -23.67
N MET A 24 -9.82 -27.53 -24.70
CA MET A 24 -8.44 -27.99 -24.91
C MET A 24 -7.40 -26.87 -25.11
N HIS A 25 -7.84 -25.68 -25.52
CA HIS A 25 -6.96 -24.54 -25.81
C HIS A 25 -7.15 -23.37 -24.85
N GLU A 26 -7.75 -23.62 -23.69
CA GLU A 26 -8.00 -22.60 -22.66
C GLU A 26 -7.28 -22.97 -21.37
N ASN A 27 -6.90 -21.96 -20.58
CA ASN A 27 -6.35 -22.18 -19.25
C ASN A 27 -7.50 -22.63 -18.32
N PRO A 28 -7.41 -23.81 -17.67
CA PRO A 28 -8.48 -24.28 -16.78
C PRO A 28 -8.79 -23.32 -15.63
N ALA A 29 -7.79 -22.59 -15.13
CA ALA A 29 -8.00 -21.62 -14.06
C ALA A 29 -8.88 -20.44 -14.51
N ASP A 30 -8.68 -19.96 -15.73
CA ASP A 30 -9.46 -18.86 -16.30
C ASP A 30 -10.88 -19.33 -16.62
N TYR A 31 -11.01 -20.51 -17.24
CA TYR A 31 -12.33 -21.14 -17.48
C TYR A 31 -13.13 -21.33 -16.18
N PHE A 32 -12.49 -21.79 -15.09
CA PHE A 32 -13.17 -21.91 -13.80
C PHE A 32 -13.55 -20.56 -13.22
N LEU A 33 -12.76 -19.52 -13.44
CA LEU A 33 -13.10 -18.16 -13.00
C LEU A 33 -14.33 -17.65 -13.75
N ASP A 34 -14.40 -17.88 -15.06
CA ASP A 34 -15.52 -17.43 -15.90
C ASP A 34 -16.84 -18.09 -15.48
N ILE A 35 -16.87 -19.42 -15.35
CA ILE A 35 -18.10 -20.15 -14.93
C ILE A 35 -18.51 -19.89 -13.48
N THR A 36 -17.60 -19.37 -12.64
CA THR A 36 -17.89 -19.03 -11.24
C THR A 36 -18.17 -17.55 -11.03
N SER A 37 -18.02 -16.73 -12.06
CA SER A 37 -18.29 -15.29 -12.03
C SER A 37 -19.66 -14.98 -12.61
N ILE A 38 -20.27 -13.89 -12.14
CA ILE A 38 -21.52 -13.39 -12.70
C ILE A 38 -21.17 -12.47 -13.87
N ASP A 39 -21.65 -12.81 -15.08
CA ASP A 39 -21.51 -11.97 -16.26
C ASP A 39 -22.68 -10.97 -16.33
N TYR A 40 -22.38 -9.69 -16.54
CA TYR A 40 -23.37 -8.60 -16.64
C TYR A 40 -23.51 -8.06 -18.07
N SER A 41 -22.88 -8.69 -19.06
CA SER A 41 -22.78 -8.19 -20.44
C SER A 41 -24.13 -8.22 -21.18
N SER A 42 -24.99 -9.20 -20.88
CA SER A 42 -26.35 -9.28 -21.41
C SER A 42 -27.33 -9.85 -20.37
N PRO A 43 -28.65 -9.57 -20.49
CA PRO A 43 -29.65 -10.17 -19.62
C PRO A 43 -29.69 -11.71 -19.69
N GLU A 44 -29.33 -12.29 -20.84
CA GLU A 44 -29.32 -13.74 -21.07
C GLU A 44 -28.11 -14.40 -20.39
N ASP A 45 -26.93 -13.78 -20.51
CA ASP A 45 -25.70 -14.26 -19.87
C ASP A 45 -25.77 -14.09 -18.36
N TYR A 46 -26.40 -13.02 -17.86
CA TYR A 46 -26.64 -12.81 -16.44
C TYR A 46 -27.44 -13.96 -15.81
N ASN A 47 -28.55 -14.35 -16.44
CA ASN A 47 -29.38 -15.44 -15.93
C ASN A 47 -28.61 -16.76 -15.95
N ARG A 48 -27.90 -17.06 -17.05
CA ARG A 48 -27.09 -18.28 -17.18
C ARG A 48 -25.98 -18.35 -16.12
N SER A 49 -25.26 -17.25 -15.90
CA SER A 49 -24.19 -17.21 -14.90
C SER A 49 -24.74 -17.32 -13.47
N CYS A 50 -25.91 -16.73 -13.18
CA CYS A 50 -26.57 -16.92 -11.90
C CYS A 50 -26.92 -18.39 -11.65
N ASP A 51 -27.53 -19.06 -12.63
CA ASP A 51 -27.92 -20.47 -12.54
C ASP A 51 -26.70 -21.37 -12.33
N ASN A 52 -25.62 -21.15 -13.10
CA ASN A 52 -24.36 -21.89 -12.97
C ASN A 52 -23.74 -21.73 -11.58
N VAL A 53 -23.66 -20.50 -11.08
CA VAL A 53 -23.06 -20.21 -9.76
C VAL A 53 -23.91 -20.80 -8.64
N GLU A 54 -25.22 -20.82 -8.78
CA GLU A 54 -26.13 -21.44 -7.82
C GLU A 54 -25.96 -22.96 -7.80
N GLU A 55 -25.98 -23.62 -8.96
CA GLU A 55 -25.75 -25.06 -9.08
C GLU A 55 -24.39 -25.48 -8.48
N LEU A 56 -23.33 -24.75 -8.82
CA LEU A 56 -21.98 -25.00 -8.33
C LEU A 56 -21.87 -24.81 -6.81
N THR A 57 -22.52 -23.78 -6.27
CA THR A 57 -22.55 -23.54 -4.82
C THR A 57 -23.28 -24.67 -4.10
N GLU A 58 -24.44 -25.10 -4.61
CA GLU A 58 -25.20 -26.19 -4.01
C GLU A 58 -24.44 -27.51 -4.05
N ALA A 59 -23.80 -27.81 -5.19
CA ALA A 59 -22.98 -29.01 -5.35
C ALA A 59 -21.84 -29.03 -4.33
N TRP A 60 -21.19 -27.89 -4.11
CA TRP A 60 -20.13 -27.75 -3.11
C TRP A 60 -20.64 -27.96 -1.68
N GLU A 61 -21.75 -27.32 -1.30
CA GLU A 61 -22.32 -27.46 0.05
C GLU A 61 -22.76 -28.90 0.33
N LYS A 62 -23.28 -29.64 -0.67
CA LYS A 62 -23.61 -31.07 -0.55
C LYS A 62 -22.38 -31.96 -0.37
N GLN A 63 -21.25 -31.59 -0.99
CA GLN A 63 -20.00 -32.35 -0.93
C GLN A 63 -19.13 -31.98 0.28
N LYS A 64 -19.45 -30.87 0.96
CA LYS A 64 -18.68 -30.35 2.09
C LYS A 64 -18.53 -31.41 3.18
N ILE A 65 -17.35 -32.00 3.26
CA ILE A 65 -16.96 -32.86 4.37
C ILE A 65 -16.91 -31.95 5.60
N PRO A 66 -17.53 -32.30 6.74
CA PRO A 66 -17.43 -31.49 7.94
C PRO A 66 -15.95 -31.26 8.27
N ASP A 67 -15.59 -30.02 8.59
CA ASP A 67 -14.23 -29.63 8.95
C ASP A 67 -13.70 -30.56 10.03
N ASN A 68 -12.89 -31.54 9.62
CA ASN A 68 -12.18 -32.38 10.56
C ASN A 68 -11.09 -31.49 11.17
N ALA A 69 -11.37 -30.95 12.36
CA ALA A 69 -10.43 -30.18 13.16
C ALA A 69 -9.06 -30.89 13.36
N ALA A 70 -9.00 -32.21 13.09
CA ALA A 70 -7.79 -33.01 13.03
C ALA A 70 -6.80 -32.61 11.91
N ALA A 71 -7.24 -32.05 10.77
CA ALA A 71 -6.35 -31.67 9.67
C ALA A 71 -5.46 -30.46 10.01
N ASN A 72 -5.85 -29.65 11.01
CA ASN A 72 -5.07 -28.50 11.48
C ASN A 72 -3.95 -28.88 12.47
N GLN A 73 -3.82 -30.15 12.85
CA GLN A 73 -2.80 -30.59 13.82
C GLN A 73 -1.37 -30.59 13.28
N GLY A 74 -1.17 -30.45 11.96
CA GLY A 74 0.14 -30.47 11.31
C GLY A 74 0.74 -29.09 10.98
N LEU A 75 -0.02 -28.02 11.09
CA LEU A 75 0.46 -26.65 10.84
C LEU A 75 0.97 -26.07 12.16
N GLN A 76 2.21 -26.41 12.52
CA GLN A 76 2.94 -25.57 13.48
C GLN A 76 3.08 -24.20 12.83
N GLY A 77 2.26 -23.23 13.26
CA GLY A 77 2.37 -21.86 12.81
C GLY A 77 3.80 -21.40 13.01
N ILE A 78 4.42 -20.89 11.94
CA ILE A 78 5.73 -20.25 12.04
C ILE A 78 5.58 -19.17 13.11
N ALA A 79 6.36 -19.29 14.20
CA ALA A 79 6.33 -18.29 15.24
C ALA A 79 6.60 -16.93 14.59
N PRO A 80 5.77 -15.90 14.86
CA PRO A 80 5.95 -14.60 14.25
C PRO A 80 7.37 -14.10 14.56
N ASP A 81 8.06 -13.60 13.54
CA ASP A 81 9.41 -13.07 13.70
C ASP A 81 9.45 -12.06 14.84
N PRO A 82 10.47 -12.12 15.72
CA PRO A 82 10.58 -11.20 16.83
C PRO A 82 10.66 -9.77 16.29
N ARG A 83 9.74 -8.92 16.76
CA ARG A 83 9.72 -7.52 16.34
C ARG A 83 11.02 -6.82 16.79
N PRO A 84 11.69 -6.07 15.91
CA PRO A 84 12.86 -5.28 16.30
C PRO A 84 12.46 -4.21 17.33
N SER A 85 13.41 -3.76 18.14
CA SER A 85 13.15 -2.70 19.13
C SER A 85 12.65 -1.41 18.47
N TRP A 86 11.85 -0.63 19.20
CA TRP A 86 11.28 0.64 18.70
C TRP A 86 12.33 1.57 18.11
N PHE A 87 13.47 1.75 18.80
CA PHE A 87 14.57 2.60 18.33
C PHE A 87 15.19 2.08 17.03
N SER A 88 15.32 0.75 16.87
CA SER A 88 15.84 0.17 15.62
C SER A 88 14.90 0.45 14.46
N GLN A 89 13.58 0.33 14.68
CA GLN A 89 12.59 0.65 13.65
C GLN A 89 12.65 2.12 13.27
N VAL A 90 12.65 3.02 14.26
CA VAL A 90 12.73 4.47 14.02
C VAL A 90 14.01 4.82 13.27
N PHE A 91 15.16 4.28 13.68
CA PHE A 91 16.44 4.52 13.02
C PHE A 91 16.40 4.09 11.55
N TRP A 92 15.92 2.88 11.26
CA TRP A 92 15.87 2.38 9.88
C TRP A 92 14.87 3.13 9.02
N ILE A 93 13.69 3.46 9.55
CA ILE A 93 12.68 4.27 8.85
C ILE A 93 13.25 5.66 8.57
N MET A 94 13.83 6.32 9.57
CA MET A 94 14.43 7.65 9.43
C MET A 94 15.59 7.63 8.42
N HIS A 95 16.47 6.64 8.49
CA HIS A 95 17.58 6.50 7.54
C HIS A 95 17.08 6.29 6.11
N ARG A 96 16.09 5.40 5.93
CA ARG A 96 15.47 5.15 4.63
C ARG A 96 14.81 6.41 4.09
N GLU A 97 14.07 7.14 4.93
CA GLU A 97 13.38 8.35 4.53
C GLU A 97 14.37 9.46 4.18
N THR A 98 15.44 9.60 4.97
CA THR A 98 16.51 10.56 4.66
C THR A 98 17.15 10.28 3.31
N ILE A 99 17.42 9.00 2.99
CA ILE A 99 17.95 8.63 1.66
C ILE A 99 16.93 8.93 0.57
N ASN A 100 15.65 8.65 0.81
CA ASN A 100 14.56 8.90 -0.14
C ASN A 100 14.43 10.40 -0.43
N ASP A 101 14.42 11.23 0.61
CA ASP A 101 14.36 12.68 0.50
C ASP A 101 15.60 13.22 -0.19
N LEU A 102 16.80 12.79 0.18
CA LEU A 102 18.05 13.28 -0.43
C LEU A 102 18.14 12.94 -1.93
N ARG A 103 17.49 11.86 -2.39
CA ARG A 103 17.41 11.54 -3.84
C ARG A 103 16.57 12.55 -4.62
N ASN A 104 15.65 13.27 -3.97
CA ASN A 104 14.93 14.39 -4.55
C ASN A 104 15.79 15.66 -4.58
N VAL A 105 16.97 15.56 -5.22
CA VAL A 105 18.01 16.60 -5.25
C VAL A 105 17.45 17.93 -5.74
N ARG A 106 16.59 17.93 -6.77
CA ARG A 106 16.00 19.16 -7.32
C ARG A 106 15.14 19.90 -6.30
N PHE A 107 14.27 19.18 -5.61
CA PHE A 107 13.36 19.75 -4.63
C PHE A 107 14.15 20.31 -3.42
N ASN A 108 15.10 19.53 -2.91
CA ASN A 108 15.95 19.98 -1.81
C ASN A 108 16.86 21.14 -2.21
N ALA A 109 17.45 21.10 -3.41
CA ALA A 109 18.29 22.18 -3.92
C ALA A 109 17.52 23.50 -4.02
N THR A 110 16.27 23.49 -4.50
CA THR A 110 15.43 24.70 -4.53
C THR A 110 15.23 25.29 -3.13
N ARG A 111 14.91 24.44 -2.14
CA ARG A 111 14.77 24.86 -0.73
C ARG A 111 16.07 25.44 -0.16
N PHE A 112 17.20 24.81 -0.44
CA PHE A 112 18.51 25.30 0.01
C PHE A 112 18.89 26.63 -0.65
N ILE A 113 18.73 26.75 -1.97
CA ILE A 113 19.06 27.97 -2.71
C ILE A 113 18.17 29.13 -2.25
N GLN A 114 16.87 28.91 -2.09
CA GLN A 114 15.94 29.93 -1.64
C GLN A 114 16.32 30.47 -0.24
N ASN A 115 16.56 29.56 0.72
CA ASN A 115 16.98 29.95 2.07
C ASN A 115 18.31 30.71 2.04
N PHE A 116 19.28 30.25 1.26
CA PHE A 116 20.56 30.93 1.11
C PHE A 116 20.40 32.35 0.57
N VAL A 117 19.59 32.55 -0.47
CA VAL A 117 19.33 33.86 -1.08
C VAL A 117 18.67 34.80 -0.06
N VAL A 118 17.64 34.34 0.65
CA VAL A 118 16.95 35.15 1.66
C VAL A 118 17.89 35.50 2.83
N SER A 119 18.64 34.54 3.35
CA SER A 119 19.63 34.79 4.41
C SER A 119 20.74 35.75 3.95
N PHE A 120 21.18 35.66 2.69
CA PHE A 120 22.15 36.59 2.13
C PHE A 120 21.60 38.02 2.11
N PHE A 121 20.37 38.23 1.63
CA PHE A 121 19.75 39.56 1.62
C PHE A 121 19.51 40.10 3.02
N LEU A 122 19.06 39.26 3.97
CA LEU A 122 18.85 39.68 5.35
C LEU A 122 20.18 40.07 6.02
N GLY A 123 21.23 39.26 5.84
CA GLY A 123 22.56 39.55 6.34
C GLY A 123 23.19 40.80 5.71
N TRP A 124 22.92 41.04 4.42
CA TRP A 124 23.35 42.25 3.72
C TRP A 124 22.60 43.50 4.22
N LEU A 125 21.29 43.41 4.40
CA LEU A 125 20.43 44.51 4.83
C LEU A 125 20.80 45.01 6.23
N TYR A 126 21.08 44.09 7.15
CA TYR A 126 21.46 44.39 8.53
C TYR A 126 22.99 44.38 8.74
N PHE A 127 23.77 44.50 7.66
CA PHE A 127 25.22 44.49 7.74
C PHE A 127 25.73 45.71 8.53
N ARG A 128 26.61 45.48 9.51
CA ARG A 128 27.22 46.51 10.38
C ARG A 128 26.21 47.34 11.17
N LEU A 129 25.25 46.68 11.81
CA LEU A 129 24.46 47.30 12.86
C LEU A 129 25.38 47.80 13.98
N GLY A 130 25.22 49.07 14.37
CA GLY A 130 25.99 49.65 15.48
C GLY A 130 25.61 49.03 16.83
N ASP A 131 26.38 49.35 17.87
CA ASP A 131 26.09 48.93 19.26
C ASP A 131 25.34 50.00 20.07
N ASP A 132 24.73 50.96 19.38
CA ASP A 132 23.97 52.03 20.02
C ASP A 132 22.56 51.58 20.42
N GLN A 133 21.98 52.24 21.44
CA GLN A 133 20.64 51.93 21.95
C GLN A 133 19.55 52.13 20.89
N SER A 134 19.76 53.02 19.91
CA SER A 134 18.87 53.23 18.76
C SER A 134 18.72 51.97 17.87
N THR A 135 19.72 51.08 17.87
CA THR A 135 19.73 49.86 17.04
C THR A 135 18.96 48.68 17.66
N ILE A 136 18.44 48.80 18.88
CA ILE A 136 17.66 47.72 19.54
C ILE A 136 16.40 47.37 18.73
N SER A 137 15.71 48.39 18.19
CA SER A 137 14.54 48.19 17.33
C SER A 137 14.93 47.44 16.04
N GLU A 138 16.08 47.78 15.45
CA GLU A 138 16.61 47.14 14.25
C GLU A 138 16.97 45.66 14.50
N ARG A 139 17.59 45.33 15.65
CA ARG A 139 17.88 43.94 16.07
C ARG A 139 16.62 43.13 16.30
N THR A 140 15.60 43.75 16.90
CA THR A 140 14.30 43.11 17.13
C THR A 140 13.62 42.82 15.79
N GLY A 141 13.69 43.74 14.83
CA GLY A 141 13.23 43.52 13.46
C GLY A 141 13.95 42.36 12.76
N LEU A 142 15.28 42.30 12.87
CA LEU A 142 16.09 41.19 12.32
C LEU A 142 15.65 39.82 12.88
N LEU A 143 15.47 39.71 14.20
CA LEU A 143 15.04 38.47 14.84
C LEU A 143 13.61 38.09 14.40
N PHE A 144 12.71 39.07 14.34
CA PHE A 144 11.34 38.86 13.87
C PHE A 144 11.30 38.33 12.43
N PHE A 145 12.04 38.96 11.51
CA PHE A 145 12.12 38.48 10.13
C PHE A 145 12.76 37.10 10.02
N THR A 146 13.78 36.80 10.83
CA THR A 146 14.41 35.48 10.85
C THR A 146 13.43 34.39 11.28
N ILE A 147 12.64 34.64 12.34
CA ILE A 147 11.61 33.71 12.82
C ILE A 147 10.52 33.49 11.76
N ILE A 148 10.07 34.57 11.11
CA ILE A 148 9.13 34.50 9.99
C ILE A 148 9.68 33.61 8.88
N ILE A 149 10.91 33.85 8.42
CA ILE A 149 11.51 33.10 7.32
C ILE A 149 11.59 31.61 7.65
N ILE A 150 11.95 31.25 8.89
CA ILE A 150 11.97 29.85 9.36
C ILE A 150 10.55 29.26 9.37
N SER A 151 9.57 29.99 9.92
CA SER A 151 8.19 29.51 10.06
C SER A 151 7.44 29.37 8.73
N TYR A 152 7.74 30.20 7.73
CA TYR A 152 7.10 30.14 6.42
C TYR A 152 7.72 29.07 5.50
N HIS A 153 8.87 28.51 5.87
CA HIS A 153 9.59 27.52 5.08
C HIS A 153 9.43 26.06 5.56
N GLU A 154 8.72 25.85 6.68
CA GLU A 154 8.12 24.55 7.05
C GLU A 154 6.80 24.33 6.31
#